data_AF-A0A662PTU7-F1
#
_entry.id   AF-A0A662PTU7-F1
#
_cell.length_a   1.000
_cell.length_b   1.000
_cell.length_c   1.000
_cell.angle_alpha   90.00
_cell.angle_beta   90.00
_cell.angle_gamma   90.00
#
_symmetry.space_group_name_H-M   'P 1'
#
loop_
_entity.id
_entity.type
_entity.pdbx_description
1 polymer ?
#
loop_
_entity_poly.entity_id
_entity_poly.type
_entity_poly.pdbx_seq_one_letter_code
_entity_poly.pdbx_strand_id
1 'polypeptide(L)'
;MASQDDMGEFVQRMTRAPMKGTRETLLAQHLAAAVTAPPLRKIRLILEAVRMLTPEERRQYEIDDELVDVVYTVAMALTSATKRDVPYPAAPFYWDKYEVYEVNWGFLMTRENFLKYILPWWKGDIFYWPEEAEEQTIHAVWSLRCKYCGEVLEVSGTEPQDGEIEKVVEAVNHKCPKCGARLNVDGIEVKESLDSNLFELPLHTYFSVVSHSLCESGLRSLQTAFVKWAMPIAMTLLDKLTQVVDPSLYYDMLRLYRGERSPSPSRWGRDEEET
;
A
#
# COMPACT_ATOMS: atom_id res chain seq x y z
N MET A 1 -20.21 -15.86 -17.18
CA MET A 1 -20.90 -15.80 -15.87
C MET A 1 -21.58 -17.14 -15.68
N ALA A 2 -21.18 -17.94 -14.71
CA ALA A 2 -21.88 -19.19 -14.39
C ALA A 2 -23.33 -18.87 -14.02
N SER A 3 -24.29 -19.69 -14.46
CA SER A 3 -25.70 -19.50 -14.13
C SER A 3 -25.91 -19.72 -12.63
N GLN A 4 -26.86 -19.02 -12.01
CA GLN A 4 -27.21 -19.25 -10.60
C GLN A 4 -27.65 -20.70 -10.34
N ASP A 5 -28.17 -21.38 -11.37
CA ASP A 5 -28.62 -22.77 -11.30
C ASP A 5 -27.45 -23.76 -11.17
N ASP A 6 -26.34 -23.54 -11.89
CA ASP A 6 -25.15 -24.42 -11.83
C ASP A 6 -24.50 -24.40 -10.44
N MET A 7 -24.46 -23.22 -9.81
CA MET A 7 -23.96 -23.07 -8.45
C MET A 7 -24.90 -23.73 -7.43
N GLY A 8 -26.21 -23.73 -7.68
CA GLY A 8 -27.21 -24.40 -6.86
C GLY A 8 -27.10 -25.92 -6.88
N GLU A 9 -26.94 -26.53 -8.06
CA GLU A 9 -26.82 -27.99 -8.19
C GLU A 9 -25.54 -28.53 -7.53
N PHE A 10 -24.44 -27.77 -7.61
CA PHE A 10 -23.18 -28.11 -6.98
C PHE A 10 -23.24 -28.03 -5.44
N VAL A 11 -23.85 -26.96 -4.90
CA VAL A 11 -24.08 -26.81 -3.45
C VAL A 11 -24.92 -27.96 -2.90
N GLN A 12 -25.91 -28.45 -3.67
CA GLN A 12 -26.70 -29.63 -3.31
C GLN A 12 -25.89 -30.94 -3.31
N ARG A 13 -24.89 -31.10 -4.20
CA ARG A 13 -23.99 -32.28 -4.15
C ARG A 13 -23.03 -32.23 -2.97
N MET A 14 -22.49 -31.05 -2.66
CA MET A 14 -21.55 -30.88 -1.55
C MET A 14 -22.21 -30.99 -0.17
N THR A 15 -23.47 -30.59 -0.03
CA THR A 15 -24.22 -30.75 1.23
C THR A 15 -24.67 -32.18 1.51
N ARG A 16 -24.65 -33.08 0.51
CA ARG A 16 -25.11 -34.47 0.63
C ARG A 16 -23.99 -35.49 0.82
N ALA A 17 -22.73 -35.13 0.61
CA ALA A 17 -21.59 -36.01 0.90
C ALA A 17 -21.22 -35.96 2.40
N PRO A 18 -20.79 -37.08 3.01
CA PRO A 18 -20.45 -37.13 4.44
C PRO A 18 -19.34 -36.11 4.75
N MET A 19 -19.45 -35.42 5.89
CA MET A 19 -18.70 -34.22 6.30
C MET A 19 -17.16 -34.38 6.45
N LYS A 20 -16.53 -35.37 5.82
CA LYS A 20 -15.07 -35.48 5.69
C LYS A 20 -14.46 -34.40 4.79
N GLY A 21 -15.26 -33.67 4.00
CA GLY A 21 -14.77 -32.80 2.91
C GLY A 21 -14.93 -31.29 3.05
N THR A 22 -15.55 -30.72 4.10
CA THR A 22 -15.84 -29.26 4.12
C THR A 22 -14.57 -28.40 4.12
N ARG A 23 -13.56 -28.78 4.91
CA ARG A 23 -12.27 -28.09 4.94
C ARG A 23 -11.54 -28.20 3.61
N GLU A 24 -11.50 -29.41 3.05
CA GLU A 24 -10.84 -29.70 1.78
C GLU A 24 -11.49 -28.96 0.62
N THR A 25 -12.82 -28.90 0.60
CA THR A 25 -13.62 -28.07 -0.30
C THR A 25 -13.29 -26.59 -0.20
N LEU A 26 -13.22 -26.04 1.03
CA LEU A 26 -12.84 -24.64 1.23
C LEU A 26 -11.42 -24.39 0.72
N LEU A 27 -10.50 -25.29 1.01
CA LEU A 27 -9.12 -25.18 0.55
C LEU A 27 -9.05 -25.21 -0.98
N ALA A 28 -9.74 -26.15 -1.63
CA ALA A 28 -9.85 -26.23 -3.09
C ALA A 28 -10.45 -24.94 -3.71
N GLN A 29 -11.45 -24.34 -3.07
CA GLN A 29 -12.03 -23.05 -3.49
C GLN A 29 -11.02 -21.91 -3.40
N HIS A 30 -10.27 -21.81 -2.30
CA HIS A 30 -9.22 -20.79 -2.14
C HIS A 30 -8.13 -20.95 -3.20
N LEU A 31 -7.69 -22.18 -3.49
CA LEU A 31 -6.69 -22.46 -4.52
C LEU A 31 -7.21 -22.10 -5.92
N ALA A 32 -8.43 -22.51 -6.27
CA ALA A 32 -9.03 -22.21 -7.57
C ALA A 32 -9.24 -20.69 -7.76
N ALA A 33 -9.72 -19.99 -6.74
CA ALA A 33 -9.85 -18.55 -6.75
C ALA A 33 -8.50 -17.84 -6.87
N ALA A 34 -7.46 -18.35 -6.21
CA ALA A 34 -6.12 -17.77 -6.26
C ALA A 34 -5.54 -17.79 -7.67
N VAL A 35 -5.74 -18.88 -8.44
CA VAL A 35 -5.19 -18.99 -9.80
C VAL A 35 -5.66 -17.85 -10.72
N THR A 36 -6.93 -17.45 -10.60
CA THR A 36 -7.56 -16.43 -11.45
C THR A 36 -7.49 -15.02 -10.87
N ALA A 37 -7.05 -14.85 -9.61
CA ALA A 37 -7.02 -13.57 -8.93
C ALA A 37 -5.85 -12.66 -9.35
N PRO A 38 -6.01 -11.33 -9.27
CA PRO A 38 -4.91 -10.37 -9.36
C PRO A 38 -3.81 -10.64 -8.31
N PRO A 39 -2.56 -10.20 -8.54
CA PRO A 39 -1.40 -10.65 -7.76
C PRO A 39 -1.51 -10.51 -6.24
N LEU A 40 -1.94 -9.34 -5.73
CA LEU A 40 -2.06 -9.11 -4.29
C LEU A 40 -3.15 -9.99 -3.66
N ARG A 41 -4.30 -10.12 -4.34
CA ARG A 41 -5.41 -10.99 -3.90
C ARG A 41 -5.01 -12.47 -3.98
N LYS A 42 -4.23 -12.87 -4.98
CA LYS A 42 -3.69 -14.23 -5.12
C LYS A 42 -2.82 -14.60 -3.93
N ILE A 43 -1.86 -13.73 -3.56
CA ILE A 43 -1.02 -13.93 -2.36
C ILE A 43 -1.91 -14.11 -1.13
N ARG A 44 -2.90 -13.23 -0.93
CA ARG A 44 -3.82 -13.32 0.21
C ARG A 44 -4.57 -14.66 0.27
N LEU A 45 -5.19 -15.07 -0.83
CA LEU A 45 -5.97 -16.32 -0.90
C LEU A 45 -5.12 -17.56 -0.62
N ILE A 46 -3.86 -17.57 -1.08
CA ILE A 46 -2.92 -18.66 -0.80
C ILE A 46 -2.59 -18.70 0.69
N LEU A 47 -2.28 -17.57 1.31
CA LEU A 47 -1.94 -17.50 2.72
C LEU A 47 -3.14 -17.85 3.61
N GLU A 48 -4.36 -17.44 3.24
CA GLU A 48 -5.60 -17.86 3.89
C GLU A 48 -5.74 -19.40 3.85
N ALA A 49 -5.46 -20.03 2.70
CA ALA A 49 -5.46 -21.48 2.57
C ALA A 49 -4.38 -22.16 3.43
N VAL A 50 -3.16 -21.61 3.51
CA VAL A 50 -2.12 -22.11 4.41
C VAL A 50 -2.58 -22.07 5.87
N ARG A 51 -3.26 -21.01 6.28
CA ARG A 51 -3.77 -20.85 7.65
C ARG A 51 -4.92 -21.79 8.00
N MET A 52 -5.52 -22.47 7.02
CA MET A 52 -6.51 -23.54 7.23
C MET A 52 -5.86 -24.91 7.55
N LEU A 53 -4.54 -25.04 7.34
CA LEU A 53 -3.80 -26.25 7.69
C LEU A 53 -3.60 -26.36 9.21
N THR A 54 -3.57 -27.60 9.71
CA THR A 54 -3.26 -27.84 11.12
C THR A 54 -1.78 -27.54 11.41
N PRO A 55 -1.40 -27.28 12.68
CA PRO A 55 0.01 -27.13 13.04
C PRO A 55 0.88 -28.34 12.69
N GLU A 56 0.31 -29.54 12.67
CA GLU A 56 1.00 -30.78 12.25
C GLU A 56 1.29 -30.76 10.74
N GLU A 57 0.29 -30.40 9.93
CA GLU A 57 0.45 -30.28 8.47
C GLU A 57 1.47 -29.19 8.12
N ARG A 58 1.39 -28.02 8.78
CA ARG A 58 2.36 -26.93 8.55
C ARG A 58 3.78 -27.34 8.89
N ARG A 59 3.98 -28.14 9.95
CA ARG A 59 5.29 -28.73 10.28
C ARG A 59 5.73 -29.78 9.27
N GLN A 60 4.83 -30.65 8.82
CA GLN A 60 5.11 -31.67 7.82
C GLN A 60 5.58 -31.06 6.49
N TYR A 61 4.98 -29.94 6.09
CA TYR A 61 5.34 -29.23 4.85
C TYR A 61 6.42 -28.16 5.06
N GLU A 62 7.06 -28.10 6.24
CA GLU A 62 8.10 -27.12 6.56
C GLU A 62 7.67 -25.68 6.21
N ILE A 63 6.49 -25.29 6.68
CA ILE A 63 5.94 -23.95 6.49
C ILE A 63 6.45 -23.04 7.60
N ASP A 64 7.08 -21.93 7.21
CA ASP A 64 7.51 -20.89 8.13
C ASP A 64 6.30 -20.03 8.52
N ASP A 65 5.74 -20.30 9.70
CA ASP A 65 4.58 -19.59 10.24
C ASP A 65 4.84 -18.10 10.45
N GLU A 66 6.06 -17.73 10.84
CA GLU A 66 6.40 -16.32 11.05
C GLU A 66 6.42 -15.57 9.72
N LEU A 67 7.01 -16.16 8.69
CA LEU A 67 7.00 -15.58 7.34
C LEU A 67 5.58 -15.48 6.79
N VAL A 68 4.75 -16.52 6.99
CA VAL A 68 3.34 -16.51 6.57
C VAL A 68 2.58 -15.36 7.23
N ASP A 69 2.77 -15.16 8.54
CA ASP A 69 2.12 -14.07 9.27
C ASP A 69 2.63 -12.68 8.82
N VAL A 70 3.93 -12.54 8.54
CA VAL A 70 4.49 -11.30 7.99
C VAL A 70 3.88 -10.97 6.64
N VAL A 71 3.91 -11.91 5.69
CA VAL A 71 3.39 -11.68 4.34
C VAL A 71 1.89 -11.43 4.40
N TYR A 72 1.14 -12.16 5.22
CA TYR A 72 -0.31 -11.99 5.33
C TYR A 72 -0.67 -10.61 5.90
N THR A 73 0.01 -10.18 6.96
CA THR A 73 -0.25 -8.88 7.61
C THR A 73 -0.04 -7.73 6.64
N VAL A 74 1.05 -7.76 5.87
CA VAL A 74 1.34 -6.73 4.86
C VAL A 74 0.37 -6.79 3.69
N ALA A 75 0.05 -7.99 3.19
CA ALA A 75 -0.92 -8.17 2.10
C ALA A 75 -2.31 -7.64 2.48
N MET A 76 -2.73 -7.85 3.72
CA MET A 76 -3.99 -7.31 4.25
C MET A 76 -3.98 -5.79 4.26
N ALA A 77 -2.97 -5.17 4.86
CA ALA A 77 -2.86 -3.70 4.95
C ALA A 77 -2.90 -3.04 3.56
N LEU A 78 -2.14 -3.58 2.60
CA LEU A 78 -2.07 -3.06 1.23
C LEU A 78 -3.37 -3.28 0.43
N THR A 79 -4.16 -4.30 0.78
CA THR A 79 -5.46 -4.57 0.14
C THR A 79 -6.56 -3.68 0.74
N SER A 80 -6.44 -3.32 2.01
CA SER A 80 -7.40 -2.48 2.73
C SER A 80 -7.00 -1.00 2.76
N ALA A 81 -6.16 -0.55 1.81
CA ALA A 81 -5.80 0.86 1.71
C ALA A 81 -7.06 1.71 1.53
N THR A 82 -7.21 2.73 2.37
CA THR A 82 -8.35 3.65 2.35
C THR A 82 -8.04 4.81 1.41
N LYS A 83 -9.09 5.33 0.78
CA LYS A 83 -8.99 6.52 -0.07
C LYS A 83 -9.75 7.67 0.57
N ARG A 84 -9.15 8.87 0.51
CA ARG A 84 -9.75 10.13 0.94
C ARG A 84 -9.51 11.19 -0.13
N ASP A 85 -10.42 12.14 -0.26
CA ASP A 85 -10.22 13.29 -1.13
C ASP A 85 -9.06 14.15 -0.58
N VAL A 86 -8.22 14.72 -1.46
CA VAL A 86 -7.19 15.68 -1.04
C VAL A 86 -7.88 16.89 -0.36
N PRO A 87 -7.49 17.25 0.88
CA PRO A 87 -8.02 18.45 1.53
C PRO A 87 -7.58 19.72 0.77
N TYR A 88 -8.52 20.65 0.61
CA TYR A 88 -8.26 22.00 0.07
C TYR A 88 -7.37 22.79 1.06
N PRO A 89 -6.32 23.51 0.63
CA PRO A 89 -6.11 24.15 -0.67
C PRO A 89 -5.05 23.49 -1.56
N ALA A 90 -4.59 22.26 -1.31
CA ALA A 90 -3.57 21.58 -2.15
C ALA A 90 -4.04 21.26 -3.59
N ALA A 91 -5.31 21.52 -3.91
CA ALA A 91 -5.90 21.38 -5.25
C ALA A 91 -6.35 22.72 -5.89
N PRO A 92 -5.64 23.87 -5.78
CA PRO A 92 -6.20 25.14 -6.21
C PRO A 92 -6.24 25.31 -7.74
N PHE A 93 -5.56 24.43 -8.49
CA PHE A 93 -5.41 24.54 -9.95
C PHE A 93 -6.03 23.39 -10.76
N TYR A 94 -6.64 22.40 -10.12
CA TYR A 94 -7.15 21.21 -10.80
C TYR A 94 -8.55 20.83 -10.32
N TRP A 95 -9.51 21.03 -11.22
CA TRP A 95 -10.91 20.61 -11.22
C TRP A 95 -11.17 19.11 -11.10
N ASP A 96 -10.14 18.26 -11.19
CA ASP A 96 -10.21 16.82 -10.95
C ASP A 96 -9.72 16.48 -9.54
N LYS A 97 -10.56 15.76 -8.79
CA LYS A 97 -10.33 15.36 -7.40
C LYS A 97 -9.11 14.45 -7.31
N TYR A 98 -7.98 14.97 -6.84
CA TYR A 98 -6.87 14.11 -6.43
C TYR A 98 -7.29 13.26 -5.22
N GLU A 99 -7.00 11.96 -5.29
CA GLU A 99 -7.23 11.02 -4.20
C GLU A 99 -5.91 10.80 -3.43
N VAL A 100 -6.01 10.82 -2.11
CA VAL A 100 -4.95 10.39 -1.18
C VAL A 100 -5.27 8.97 -0.73
N TYR A 101 -4.25 8.13 -0.72
CA TYR A 101 -4.33 6.76 -0.24
C TYR A 101 -3.59 6.61 1.09
N GLU A 102 -4.24 5.94 2.04
CA GLU A 102 -3.71 5.69 3.37
C GLU A 102 -3.62 4.17 3.59
N VAL A 103 -2.44 3.71 3.99
CA VAL A 103 -2.23 2.31 4.36
C VAL A 103 -2.24 2.19 5.87
N ASN A 104 -3.34 1.65 6.40
CA ASN A 104 -3.48 1.30 7.80
C ASN A 104 -2.72 0.01 8.10
N TRP A 105 -1.47 0.15 8.56
CA TRP A 105 -0.65 -0.99 8.95
C TRP A 105 -1.24 -1.67 10.20
N GLY A 106 -1.47 -2.99 10.14
CA GLY A 106 -2.00 -3.77 11.26
C GLY A 106 -1.04 -3.94 12.46
N PHE A 107 -0.03 -3.08 12.56
CA PHE A 107 1.01 -3.09 13.58
C PHE A 107 1.52 -1.67 13.84
N LEU A 108 2.09 -1.43 15.02
CA LEU A 108 2.73 -0.16 15.35
C LEU A 108 4.03 0.01 14.56
N MET A 109 4.26 1.19 13.97
CA MET A 109 5.46 1.47 13.18
C MET A 109 6.69 1.78 14.07
N THR A 110 7.16 0.76 14.78
CA THR A 110 8.44 0.80 15.50
C THR A 110 9.60 0.40 14.57
N ARG A 111 10.85 0.71 14.95
CA ARG A 111 12.03 0.27 14.18
C ARG A 111 12.05 -1.24 13.97
N GLU A 112 11.76 -2.03 15.01
CA GLU A 112 11.75 -3.50 14.93
C GLU A 112 10.70 -4.02 13.96
N ASN A 113 9.47 -3.50 14.04
CA ASN A 113 8.40 -3.88 13.13
C ASN A 113 8.69 -3.44 11.70
N PHE A 114 9.30 -2.27 11.51
CA PHE A 114 9.73 -1.83 10.19
C PHE A 114 10.76 -2.79 9.57
N LEU A 115 11.77 -3.21 10.34
CA LEU A 115 12.77 -4.17 9.89
C LEU A 115 12.16 -5.53 9.55
N LYS A 116 11.14 -5.96 10.29
CA LYS A 116 10.44 -7.24 10.09
C LYS A 116 9.45 -7.21 8.93
N TYR A 117 8.57 -6.21 8.88
CA TYR A 117 7.42 -6.20 7.99
C TYR A 117 7.64 -5.41 6.70
N ILE A 118 8.51 -4.40 6.67
CA ILE A 118 8.61 -3.46 5.54
C ILE A 118 9.95 -3.59 4.79
N LEU A 119 11.06 -3.51 5.53
CA LEU A 119 12.41 -3.50 4.95
C LEU A 119 12.75 -4.71 4.05
N PRO A 120 12.22 -5.94 4.26
CA PRO A 120 12.56 -7.07 3.41
C PRO A 120 12.22 -6.88 1.93
N TRP A 121 11.20 -6.06 1.62
CA TRP A 121 10.68 -5.89 0.27
C TRP A 121 10.67 -4.45 -0.23
N TRP A 122 10.67 -3.46 0.66
CA TRP A 122 10.70 -2.05 0.28
C TRP A 122 12.13 -1.58 0.01
N LYS A 123 12.39 -1.08 -1.21
CA LYS A 123 13.73 -0.69 -1.68
C LYS A 123 13.74 0.61 -2.50
N GLY A 124 12.66 1.38 -2.50
CA GLY A 124 12.51 2.48 -3.45
C GLY A 124 11.78 3.67 -2.87
N ASP A 125 11.70 4.72 -3.67
CA ASP A 125 11.02 5.95 -3.29
C ASP A 125 9.51 5.73 -3.17
N ILE A 126 8.89 6.54 -2.33
CA ILE A 126 7.44 6.55 -2.12
C ILE A 126 6.92 7.87 -2.65
N PHE A 127 6.00 7.81 -3.59
CA PHE A 127 5.28 8.99 -4.06
C PHE A 127 4.11 9.28 -3.10
N TYR A 128 4.13 10.45 -2.48
CA TYR A 128 3.12 10.87 -1.52
C TYR A 128 2.72 12.32 -1.78
N TRP A 129 1.52 12.66 -1.34
CA TRP A 129 1.03 14.01 -1.22
C TRP A 129 1.56 14.61 0.09
N PRO A 130 2.30 15.72 0.04
CA PRO A 130 2.65 16.44 1.25
C PRO A 130 1.37 16.97 1.89
N GLU A 131 1.04 16.49 3.10
CA GLU A 131 -0.06 17.04 3.88
C GLU A 131 0.42 18.35 4.53
N GLU A 132 -0.46 19.32 4.79
CA GLU A 132 -0.17 20.68 5.29
C GLU A 132 0.74 20.79 6.54
N ALA A 133 1.13 19.67 7.17
CA ALA A 133 2.17 19.61 8.20
C ALA A 133 3.59 19.71 7.62
N GLU A 134 3.76 19.65 6.30
CA GLU A 134 4.78 20.45 5.64
C GLU A 134 4.27 21.89 5.68
N GLU A 135 4.46 22.58 6.81
CA GLU A 135 4.43 24.04 6.79
C GLU A 135 5.42 24.42 5.67
N GLN A 136 4.88 24.83 4.52
CA GLN A 136 5.61 25.70 3.63
C GLN A 136 5.82 26.98 4.44
N THR A 137 6.77 26.98 5.37
CA THR A 137 7.35 28.21 5.84
C THR A 137 8.06 28.76 4.62
N ILE A 138 7.33 29.58 3.88
CA ILE A 138 7.89 30.44 2.86
C ILE A 138 8.89 31.32 3.61
N HIS A 139 10.16 30.91 3.57
CA HIS A 139 11.24 31.69 4.11
C HIS A 139 11.50 32.82 3.12
N ALA A 140 10.88 33.97 3.39
CA ALA A 140 11.23 35.18 2.67
C ALA A 140 12.70 35.51 3.01
N VAL A 141 13.55 35.58 1.98
CA VAL A 141 14.92 36.03 2.11
C VAL A 141 14.96 37.48 1.66
N TRP A 142 15.24 38.38 2.58
CA TRP A 142 15.39 39.80 2.29
C TRP A 142 16.87 40.13 2.09
N SER A 143 17.21 40.71 0.94
CA SER A 143 18.51 41.33 0.72
C SER A 143 18.47 42.80 1.11
N LEU A 144 19.23 43.16 2.15
CA LEU A 144 19.38 44.54 2.60
C LEU A 144 20.71 45.10 2.05
N ARG A 145 20.65 46.06 1.13
CA ARG A 145 21.85 46.72 0.60
C ARG A 145 22.16 48.00 1.35
N CYS A 146 23.40 48.13 1.81
CA CYS A 146 23.89 49.38 2.37
C CYS A 146 24.11 50.43 1.27
N LYS A 147 23.41 51.57 1.35
CA LYS A 147 23.58 52.68 0.40
C LYS A 147 24.98 53.33 0.42
N TYR A 148 25.72 53.18 1.52
CA TYR A 148 27.01 53.86 1.70
C TYR A 148 28.21 53.00 1.30
N CYS A 149 28.22 51.71 1.64
CA CYS A 149 29.36 50.82 1.35
C CYS A 149 29.04 49.68 0.38
N GLY A 150 27.78 49.57 -0.08
CA GLY A 150 27.35 48.55 -1.04
C GLY A 150 27.24 47.13 -0.46
N GLU A 151 27.54 46.94 0.83
CA GLU A 151 27.44 45.65 1.52
C GLU A 151 26.00 45.13 1.50
N VAL A 152 25.81 43.86 1.17
CA VAL A 152 24.50 43.20 1.16
C VAL A 152 24.42 42.28 2.36
N LEU A 153 23.36 42.41 3.16
CA LEU A 153 23.03 41.50 4.25
C LEU A 153 21.80 40.70 3.85
N GLU A 154 21.90 39.38 3.85
CA GLU A 154 20.75 38.50 3.70
C GLU A 154 20.13 38.23 5.07
N VAL A 155 18.82 38.41 5.17
CA VAL A 155 18.04 38.19 6.38
C VAL A 155 16.89 37.26 6.01
N SER A 156 16.71 36.17 6.74
CA SER A 156 15.63 35.20 6.51
C SER A 156 14.58 35.28 7.61
N GLY A 157 13.31 35.16 7.26
CA GLY A 157 12.21 35.03 8.21
C GLY A 157 10.95 34.50 7.55
N THR A 158 9.90 34.30 8.35
CA THR A 158 8.59 33.86 7.86
C THR A 158 7.90 34.99 7.10
N GLU A 159 7.29 34.68 5.96
CA GLU A 159 6.53 35.65 5.17
C GLU A 159 5.42 36.32 6.02
N PRO A 160 5.40 37.67 6.14
CA PRO A 160 4.34 38.37 6.86
C PRO A 160 3.01 38.28 6.11
N GLN A 161 1.90 38.20 6.85
CA GLN A 161 0.56 38.27 6.27
C GLN A 161 0.32 39.64 5.58
N ASP A 162 -0.50 39.65 4.53
CA ASP A 162 -0.80 40.84 3.72
C ASP A 162 -1.13 42.06 4.60
N GLY A 163 -0.32 43.12 4.49
CA GLY A 163 -0.43 44.36 5.28
C GLY A 163 0.57 44.51 6.42
N GLU A 164 1.40 43.50 6.73
CA GLU A 164 2.43 43.57 7.78
C GLU A 164 3.87 43.76 7.28
N ILE A 165 4.06 43.93 5.96
CA ILE A 165 5.38 44.21 5.37
C ILE A 165 6.01 45.44 6.03
N GLU A 166 5.24 46.51 6.27
CA GLU A 166 5.73 47.71 6.96
C GLU A 166 6.19 47.42 8.41
N LYS A 167 5.51 46.50 9.12
CA LYS A 167 5.90 46.09 10.49
C LYS A 167 7.18 45.24 10.51
N VAL A 168 7.39 44.38 9.50
CA VAL A 168 8.63 43.62 9.35
C VAL A 168 9.79 44.56 9.02
N VAL A 169 9.58 45.56 8.16
CA VAL A 169 10.58 46.60 7.88
C VAL A 169 10.90 47.45 9.12
N GLU A 170 9.92 47.75 9.98
CA GLU A 170 10.14 48.45 11.25
C GLU A 170 10.85 47.59 12.31
N ALA A 171 10.63 46.27 12.33
CA ALA A 171 11.27 45.36 13.29
C ALA A 171 12.76 45.12 13.00
N VAL A 172 13.19 45.28 11.74
CA VAL A 172 14.52 44.92 11.26
C VAL A 172 15.45 46.14 11.32
N ASN A 173 15.82 46.53 12.55
CA ASN A 173 16.74 47.65 12.84
C ASN A 173 18.21 47.27 12.60
N HIS A 174 18.52 46.59 11.48
CA HIS A 174 19.88 46.12 11.21
C HIS A 174 20.79 47.27 10.78
N LYS A 175 21.85 47.48 11.56
CA LYS A 175 22.99 48.33 11.19
C LYS A 175 23.90 47.53 10.28
N CYS A 176 24.45 48.18 9.26
CA CYS A 176 25.47 47.60 8.42
C CYS A 176 26.66 47.14 9.30
N PRO A 177 27.09 45.88 9.24
CA PRO A 177 28.18 45.36 10.07
C PRO A 177 29.52 46.05 9.77
N LYS A 178 29.65 46.64 8.58
CA LYS A 178 30.89 47.26 8.10
C LYS A 178 31.00 48.76 8.40
N CYS A 179 29.90 49.50 8.28
CA CYS A 179 29.91 50.97 8.41
C CYS A 179 28.93 51.52 9.46
N GLY A 180 28.14 50.67 10.12
CA GLY A 180 27.20 51.06 11.17
C GLY A 180 25.95 51.83 10.70
N ALA A 181 25.86 52.18 9.41
CA ALA A 181 24.71 52.87 8.83
C ALA A 181 23.46 51.98 8.82
N ARG A 182 22.26 52.59 8.90
CA ARG A 182 21.00 51.85 8.75
C ARG A 182 20.87 51.28 7.33
N LEU A 183 20.52 50.01 7.24
CA LEU A 183 20.26 49.34 5.96
C LEU A 183 18.85 49.69 5.46
N ASN A 184 18.67 49.76 4.14
CA ASN A 184 17.36 49.84 3.50
C ASN A 184 17.09 48.52 2.77
N VAL A 185 15.82 48.10 2.71
CA VAL A 185 15.40 46.93 1.93
C VAL A 185 15.62 47.21 0.45
N ASP A 186 16.39 46.37 -0.22
CA ASP A 186 16.72 46.49 -1.64
C ASP A 186 16.23 45.22 -2.34
N GLY A 187 14.91 45.15 -2.56
CA GLY A 187 14.22 43.99 -3.14
C GLY A 187 13.79 42.94 -2.11
N ILE A 188 12.73 42.22 -2.45
CA ILE A 188 12.26 41.03 -1.73
C ILE A 188 12.37 39.87 -2.72
N GLU A 189 13.21 38.89 -2.42
CA GLU A 189 13.23 37.62 -3.14
C GLU A 189 12.54 36.57 -2.25
N VAL A 190 11.34 36.15 -2.66
CA VAL A 190 10.67 35.03 -2.02
C VAL A 190 11.30 33.75 -2.57
N LYS A 191 12.03 33.03 -1.72
CA LYS A 191 12.52 31.68 -2.04
C LYS A 191 11.60 30.69 -1.34
N GLU A 192 10.83 29.94 -2.13
CA GLU A 192 10.09 28.79 -1.61
C GLU A 192 11.11 27.69 -1.26
N SER A 193 11.38 27.53 0.04
CA SER A 193 12.10 26.36 0.55
C SER A 193 11.08 25.43 1.21
N LEU A 194 10.99 24.19 0.73
CA LEU A 194 10.36 23.11 1.47
C LEU A 194 11.28 22.76 2.65
N ASP A 195 11.06 23.39 3.81
CA ASP A 195 11.69 22.96 5.07
C ASP A 195 10.91 21.78 5.66
N SER A 196 10.80 20.69 4.90
CA SER A 196 10.25 19.44 5.43
C SER A 196 11.35 18.70 6.19
N ASN A 197 11.37 18.83 7.52
CA ASN A 197 12.22 18.01 8.43
C ASN A 197 11.99 16.48 8.29
N LEU A 198 11.05 16.06 7.44
CA LEU A 198 10.77 14.67 7.05
C LEU A 198 12.01 13.90 6.59
N PHE A 199 12.94 14.54 5.86
CA PHE A 199 14.15 13.89 5.38
C PHE A 199 15.20 13.64 6.49
N GLU A 200 15.04 14.27 7.65
CA GLU A 200 15.91 14.05 8.83
C GLU A 200 15.37 12.97 9.78
N LEU A 201 14.13 12.48 9.54
CA LEU A 201 13.52 11.47 10.38
C LEU A 201 14.18 10.10 10.19
N PRO A 202 14.19 9.26 11.24
CA PRO A 202 14.51 7.84 11.09
C PRO A 202 13.61 7.20 10.01
N LEU A 203 14.20 6.33 9.18
CA LEU A 203 13.55 5.76 8.00
C LEU A 203 12.17 5.13 8.27
N HIS A 204 11.98 4.50 9.43
CA HIS A 204 10.71 3.90 9.82
C HIS A 204 9.63 4.95 10.16
N THR A 205 10.02 6.06 10.77
CA THR A 205 9.14 7.20 11.04
C THR A 205 8.76 7.90 9.75
N TYR A 206 9.74 8.15 8.87
CA TYR A 206 9.50 8.67 7.53
C TYR A 206 8.49 7.80 6.77
N PHE A 207 8.76 6.48 6.68
CA PHE A 207 7.86 5.53 6.02
C PHE A 207 6.46 5.55 6.62
N SER A 208 6.35 5.61 7.96
CA SER A 208 5.07 5.75 8.65
C SER A 208 4.29 6.92 8.10
N VAL A 209 4.86 8.12 8.13
CA VAL A 209 4.18 9.36 7.75
C VAL A 209 3.75 9.32 6.28
N VAL A 210 4.67 9.01 5.37
CA VAL A 210 4.36 9.01 3.92
C VAL A 210 3.32 7.96 3.54
N SER A 211 3.25 6.84 4.27
CA SER A 211 2.25 5.78 4.00
C SER A 211 0.80 6.17 4.32
N HIS A 212 0.58 7.30 5.02
CA HIS A 212 -0.76 7.85 5.28
C HIS A 212 -1.24 8.84 4.22
N SER A 213 -0.33 9.26 3.33
CA SER A 213 -0.61 10.31 2.35
C SER A 213 -0.14 9.93 0.95
N LEU A 214 -0.29 8.67 0.54
CA LEU A 214 0.21 8.19 -0.74
C LEU A 214 -0.57 8.76 -1.94
N CYS A 215 0.15 9.04 -3.02
CA CYS A 215 -0.48 9.17 -4.34
C CYS A 215 -0.91 7.79 -4.85
N GLU A 216 -1.80 7.73 -5.85
CA GLU A 216 -2.17 6.46 -6.48
C GLU A 216 -0.93 5.70 -7.02
N SER A 217 0.00 6.42 -7.65
CA SER A 217 1.28 5.88 -8.11
C SER A 217 2.15 5.36 -6.96
N GLY A 218 2.12 6.02 -5.81
CA GLY A 218 2.81 5.60 -4.59
C GLY A 218 2.27 4.28 -4.04
N LEU A 219 0.94 4.18 -3.88
CA LEU A 219 0.29 2.95 -3.45
C LEU A 219 0.57 1.80 -4.43
N ARG A 220 0.43 2.03 -5.74
CA ARG A 220 0.72 1.01 -6.76
C ARG A 220 2.19 0.59 -6.73
N SER A 221 3.11 1.51 -6.45
CA SER A 221 4.55 1.21 -6.31
C SER A 221 4.81 0.30 -5.10
N LEU A 222 4.20 0.59 -3.95
CA LEU A 222 4.30 -0.27 -2.76
C LEU A 222 3.70 -1.67 -3.02
N GLN A 223 2.51 -1.73 -3.60
CA GLN A 223 1.87 -3.00 -3.97
C GLN A 223 2.74 -3.81 -4.92
N THR A 224 3.35 -3.17 -5.92
CA THR A 224 4.23 -3.83 -6.90
C THR A 224 5.51 -4.35 -6.24
N ALA A 225 6.16 -3.54 -5.41
CA ALA A 225 7.37 -3.93 -4.67
C ALA A 225 7.09 -5.13 -3.76
N PHE A 226 6.00 -5.08 -3.00
CA PHE A 226 5.57 -6.18 -2.14
C PHE A 226 5.26 -7.44 -2.94
N VAL A 227 4.44 -7.35 -4.00
CA VAL A 227 4.08 -8.48 -4.85
C VAL A 227 5.33 -9.13 -5.44
N LYS A 228 6.31 -8.35 -5.91
CA LYS A 228 7.55 -8.87 -6.49
C LYS A 228 8.32 -9.75 -5.49
N TRP A 229 8.30 -9.39 -4.21
CA TRP A 229 8.96 -10.15 -3.14
C TRP A 229 8.11 -11.32 -2.62
N ALA A 230 6.81 -11.10 -2.40
CA ALA A 230 5.92 -12.06 -1.77
C ALA A 230 5.38 -13.14 -2.73
N MET A 231 5.27 -12.85 -4.03
CA MET A 231 4.69 -13.79 -5.00
C MET A 231 5.49 -15.11 -5.08
N PRO A 232 6.84 -15.12 -5.18
CA PRO A 232 7.59 -16.38 -5.17
C PRO A 232 7.33 -17.22 -3.91
N ILE A 233 7.25 -16.58 -2.73
CA ILE A 233 6.94 -17.23 -1.46
C ILE A 233 5.54 -17.87 -1.52
N ALA A 234 4.54 -17.10 -1.95
CA ALA A 234 3.18 -17.59 -2.11
C ALA A 234 3.09 -18.75 -3.11
N MET A 235 3.83 -18.71 -4.22
CA MET A 235 3.82 -19.80 -5.20
C MET A 235 4.45 -21.09 -4.65
N THR A 236 5.51 -20.99 -3.84
CA THR A 236 6.06 -22.15 -3.12
C THR A 236 5.05 -22.74 -2.13
N LEU A 237 4.29 -21.89 -1.43
CA LEU A 237 3.23 -22.34 -0.54
C LEU A 237 2.06 -22.97 -1.30
N LEU A 238 1.71 -22.43 -2.46
CA LEU A 238 0.68 -22.98 -3.34
C LEU A 238 1.04 -24.40 -3.78
N ASP A 239 2.29 -24.62 -4.20
CA ASP A 239 2.77 -25.95 -4.59
C ASP A 239 2.60 -26.97 -3.45
N LYS A 240 3.00 -26.60 -2.22
CA LYS A 240 2.79 -27.42 -1.03
C LYS A 240 1.30 -27.70 -0.76
N LEU A 241 0.44 -26.69 -0.91
CA LEU A 241 -1.01 -26.85 -0.69
C LEU A 241 -1.67 -27.77 -1.70
N THR A 242 -1.21 -27.81 -2.95
CA THR A 242 -1.78 -28.72 -3.96
C THR A 242 -1.54 -30.20 -3.63
N GLN A 243 -0.57 -30.51 -2.78
CA GLN A 243 -0.32 -31.88 -2.30
C GLN A 243 -1.33 -32.31 -1.22
N VAL A 244 -2.04 -31.36 -0.61
CA VAL A 244 -2.99 -31.59 0.48
C VAL A 244 -4.41 -31.87 -0.05
N VAL A 245 -4.73 -31.39 -1.24
CA VAL A 245 -6.08 -31.48 -1.82
C VAL A 245 -6.16 -32.62 -2.81
N ASP A 246 -7.27 -33.36 -2.79
CA ASP A 246 -7.57 -34.31 -3.85
C ASP A 246 -7.60 -33.61 -5.24
N PRO A 247 -6.82 -34.10 -6.23
CA PRO A 247 -6.75 -33.49 -7.55
C PRO A 247 -8.10 -33.36 -8.25
N SER A 248 -9.01 -34.34 -8.10
CA SER A 248 -10.31 -34.31 -8.76
C SER A 248 -11.17 -33.16 -8.26
N LEU A 249 -11.18 -32.94 -6.94
CA LEU A 249 -11.89 -31.83 -6.31
C LEU A 249 -11.31 -30.47 -6.74
N TYR A 250 -9.98 -30.36 -6.83
CA TYR A 250 -9.33 -29.14 -7.31
C TYR A 250 -9.71 -28.81 -8.75
N TYR A 251 -9.68 -29.79 -9.65
CA TYR A 251 -10.06 -29.57 -11.06
C TYR A 251 -11.53 -29.21 -11.22
N ASP A 252 -12.43 -29.83 -10.46
CA ASP A 252 -13.85 -29.49 -10.47
C ASP A 252 -14.06 -28.02 -10.05
N MET A 253 -13.39 -27.57 -8.99
CA MET A 253 -13.45 -26.17 -8.57
C MET A 253 -12.86 -25.23 -9.63
N LEU A 254 -11.72 -25.59 -10.22
CA LEU A 254 -11.07 -24.75 -11.23
C LEU A 254 -11.95 -24.56 -12.47
N ARG A 255 -12.68 -25.60 -12.90
CA ARG A 255 -13.62 -25.54 -14.03
C ARG A 255 -14.77 -24.58 -13.75
N LEU A 256 -15.33 -24.62 -12.54
CA LEU A 256 -16.37 -23.67 -12.10
C LEU A 256 -15.88 -22.23 -12.18
N TYR A 257 -14.68 -21.93 -11.67
CA TYR A 257 -14.10 -20.58 -11.71
C TYR A 257 -13.76 -20.11 -13.13
N ARG A 258 -13.45 -21.03 -14.06
CA ARG A 258 -13.23 -20.74 -15.48
C ARG A 258 -14.53 -20.61 -16.29
N GLY A 259 -15.67 -20.98 -15.72
CA GLY A 259 -16.96 -21.01 -16.41
C GLY A 259 -17.09 -22.15 -17.42
N GLU A 260 -16.31 -23.21 -17.27
CA GLU A 260 -16.39 -24.42 -18.10
C GLU A 260 -17.56 -25.30 -17.61
N ARG A 261 -18.39 -25.80 -18.53
CA ARG A 261 -19.50 -26.71 -18.17
C ARG A 261 -18.95 -28.04 -17.63
N SER A 262 -19.56 -28.54 -16.56
CA SER A 262 -19.38 -29.89 -16.06
C SER A 262 -19.63 -30.89 -17.19
N PRO A 263 -18.85 -31.98 -17.34
CA PRO A 263 -19.24 -33.07 -18.23
C PRO A 263 -20.57 -33.59 -17.72
N SER A 264 -21.60 -33.56 -18.56
CA SER A 264 -22.81 -34.34 -18.27
C SER A 264 -22.37 -35.78 -18.00
N PRO A 265 -22.88 -36.45 -16.95
CA PRO A 265 -22.63 -37.88 -16.78
C PRO A 265 -22.96 -38.55 -18.11
N SER A 266 -21.98 -39.22 -18.72
CA SER A 266 -22.18 -39.91 -19.99
C SER A 266 -23.36 -40.86 -19.80
N ARG A 267 -24.44 -40.61 -20.55
CA ARG A 267 -25.63 -41.46 -20.62
C ARG A 267 -25.34 -42.76 -21.40
N TRP A 268 -24.16 -43.34 -21.17
CA TRP A 268 -23.64 -44.52 -21.84
C TRP A 268 -23.17 -45.49 -20.76
N GLY A 269 -24.08 -46.36 -20.37
CA GLY A 269 -23.90 -47.38 -19.34
C GLY A 269 -25.21 -48.12 -19.04
N ARG A 270 -26.12 -48.19 -20.02
CA ARG A 270 -27.34 -48.98 -19.94
C ARG A 270 -27.69 -49.35 -21.38
N ASP A 271 -27.03 -50.38 -21.89
CA ASP A 271 -27.40 -51.17 -23.07
C ASP A 271 -26.39 -52.32 -23.23
N GLU A 272 -26.19 -53.12 -22.18
CA GLU A 272 -25.64 -54.49 -22.30
C GLU A 272 -26.27 -55.37 -21.21
N GLU A 273 -27.59 -55.56 -21.30
CA GLU A 273 -28.30 -56.72 -20.74
C GLU A 273 -29.73 -56.67 -21.30
N GLU A 274 -29.94 -57.37 -22.41
CA GLU A 274 -31.20 -57.99 -22.89
C GLU A 274 -31.15 -58.16 -24.42
N THR A 275 -30.54 -59.26 -24.88
CA THR A 275 -31.14 -60.29 -25.76
C THR A 275 -30.14 -61.37 -26.12
#